data_AF-A0A7L4FS95-F1
#
_entry.id   AF-A0A7L4FS95-F1
#
_cell.length_a   1.000
_cell.length_b   1.000
_cell.length_c   1.000
_cell.angle_alpha   90.00
_cell.angle_beta   90.00
_cell.angle_gamma   90.00
#
_symmetry.space_group_name_H-M   'P 1'
#
loop_
_entity.id
_entity.type
_entity.pdbx_description
1 polymer ?
#
loop_
_entity_poly.entity_id
_entity_poly.type
_entity_poly.pdbx_seq_one_letter_code
_entity_poly.pdbx_strand_id
1 'polypeptide(L)'
;LSSSGKVNEVEGEIMHMDVKEPAKLGVRFNWFMPSAPYWVVSTDYENYSLVYSCTNILWLFHIDYAWILSRAPDMHPETVEQLKGILQSHKIDTEKMMPTDQLNCPPEM
;
A
#
# COMPACT_ATOMS: atom_id res chain seq x y z
N LEU A 1 -0.25 -2.71 -15.34
CA LEU A 1 0.19 -2.60 -16.76
C LEU A 1 0.62 -1.16 -17.02
N SER A 2 1.70 -0.93 -17.76
CA SER A 2 1.90 0.40 -18.35
C SER A 2 0.74 0.71 -19.30
N SER A 3 0.52 1.99 -19.62
CA SER A 3 -0.43 2.38 -20.69
C SER A 3 -0.14 1.74 -22.05
N SER A 4 1.05 1.15 -22.23
CA SER A 4 1.46 0.38 -23.40
C SER A 4 1.17 -1.13 -23.31
N GLY A 5 0.49 -1.60 -22.25
CA GLY A 5 0.20 -3.03 -22.05
C GLY A 5 1.42 -3.87 -21.63
N LYS A 6 2.56 -3.24 -21.34
CA LYS A 6 3.77 -3.93 -20.90
C LYS A 6 3.69 -4.24 -19.40
N VAL A 7 4.10 -5.45 -19.02
CA VAL A 7 4.31 -5.82 -17.62
C VAL A 7 5.57 -5.10 -17.11
N ASN A 8 5.43 -4.44 -15.96
CA ASN A 8 6.54 -3.86 -15.22
C ASN A 8 6.64 -4.61 -13.90
N GLU A 9 7.83 -5.08 -13.59
CA GLU A 9 8.10 -5.90 -12.41
C GLU A 9 9.21 -5.25 -11.58
N VAL A 10 9.06 -5.33 -10.26
CA VAL A 10 10.03 -4.85 -9.28
C VAL A 10 10.06 -5.86 -8.14
N GLU A 11 11.25 -6.38 -7.85
CA GLU A 11 11.48 -7.24 -6.68
C GLU A 11 11.95 -6.40 -5.49
N GLY A 12 11.60 -6.84 -4.28
CA GLY A 12 12.00 -6.15 -3.06
C GLY A 12 11.90 -7.04 -1.82
N GLU A 13 12.51 -6.55 -0.74
CA GLU A 13 12.59 -7.22 0.55
C GLU A 13 11.80 -6.44 1.61
N ILE A 14 11.17 -7.18 2.54
CA ILE A 14 10.52 -6.62 3.71
C ILE A 14 11.34 -6.98 4.95
N MET A 15 11.53 -6.01 5.84
CA MET A 15 12.35 -6.12 7.04
C MET A 15 11.56 -5.73 8.29
N HIS A 16 11.80 -6.44 9.39
CA HIS A 16 11.33 -6.03 10.71
C HIS A 16 12.17 -4.85 11.21
N MET A 17 11.51 -3.72 11.49
CA MET A 17 12.17 -2.52 12.00
C MET A 17 12.26 -2.51 13.53
N ASP A 18 11.19 -2.95 14.20
CA ASP A 18 11.14 -3.19 15.64
C ASP A 18 10.26 -4.41 15.91
N VAL A 19 10.79 -5.39 16.62
CA VAL A 19 10.07 -6.63 16.99
C VAL A 19 8.86 -6.33 17.90
N LYS A 20 8.88 -5.22 18.63
CA LYS A 20 7.75 -4.78 19.48
C LYS A 20 6.59 -4.21 18.68
N GLU A 21 6.84 -3.78 17.45
CA GLU A 21 5.83 -3.22 16.55
C GLU A 21 5.77 -4.04 15.25
N PRO A 22 5.31 -5.30 15.30
CA PRO A 22 5.44 -6.24 14.19
C PRO A 22 4.71 -5.83 12.90
N ALA A 23 3.72 -4.92 13.01
CA ALA A 23 3.00 -4.38 11.86
C ALA A 23 3.73 -3.20 11.18
N LYS A 24 4.80 -2.67 11.79
CA LYS A 24 5.60 -1.56 11.24
C LYS A 24 6.88 -2.10 10.62
N LEU A 25 6.82 -2.33 9.32
CA LEU A 25 7.89 -2.93 8.55
C LEU A 25 8.64 -1.87 7.73
N GLY A 26 9.77 -2.25 7.17
CA GLY A 26 10.48 -1.49 6.15
C GLY A 26 10.55 -2.28 4.86
N VAL A 27 10.22 -1.67 3.73
CA VAL A 27 10.34 -2.27 2.40
C VAL A 27 11.52 -1.67 1.63
N ARG A 28 12.28 -2.50 0.92
CA ARG A 28 13.42 -2.07 0.10
C ARG A 28 13.39 -2.79 -1.25
N PHE A 29 13.24 -2.02 -2.33
CA PHE A 29 13.23 -2.55 -3.70
C PHE A 29 14.61 -2.50 -4.38
N ASN A 30 15.58 -1.82 -3.77
CA ASN A 30 16.93 -1.72 -4.32
C ASN A 30 17.95 -1.58 -3.19
N TRP A 31 19.06 -2.30 -3.27
CA TRP A 31 20.09 -2.36 -2.23
C TRP A 31 20.72 -1.00 -1.91
N PHE A 32 20.78 -0.08 -2.89
CA PHE A 32 21.36 1.25 -2.71
C PHE A 32 20.34 2.32 -2.27
N MET A 33 19.04 2.00 -2.25
CA MET A 33 18.01 2.92 -1.76
C MET A 33 17.69 2.63 -0.28
N PRO A 34 17.40 3.66 0.54
CA PRO A 34 16.93 3.45 1.89
C PRO A 34 15.59 2.70 1.88
N SER A 35 15.30 1.97 2.95
CA SER A 35 13.98 1.36 3.11
C SER A 35 12.92 2.43 3.33
N ALA A 36 11.73 2.20 2.76
CA ALA A 36 10.54 2.99 3.02
C ALA A 36 9.69 2.31 4.10
N PRO A 37 8.95 3.06 4.93
CA PRO A 37 8.00 2.47 5.87
C PRO A 37 6.93 1.65 5.13
N TYR A 38 6.57 0.49 5.67
CA TYR A 38 5.47 -0.35 5.20
C TYR A 38 4.66 -0.75 6.43
N TRP A 39 3.66 0.06 6.79
CA TRP A 39 2.88 -0.16 8.01
C TRP A 39 1.55 -0.80 7.65
N VAL A 40 1.31 -2.00 8.15
CA VAL A 40 0.02 -2.68 8.03
C VAL A 40 -0.91 -2.09 9.09
N VAL A 41 -1.78 -1.16 8.69
CA VAL A 41 -2.69 -0.44 9.58
C VAL A 41 -3.85 -1.34 10.02
N SER A 42 -4.36 -2.15 9.09
CA SER A 42 -5.45 -3.09 9.35
C SER A 42 -5.42 -4.21 8.32
N THR A 43 -5.66 -5.45 8.75
CA THR A 43 -5.80 -6.59 7.84
C THR A 43 -6.60 -7.68 8.55
N ASP A 44 -7.39 -8.42 7.79
CA ASP A 44 -8.03 -9.66 8.25
C ASP A 44 -7.26 -10.91 7.77
N TYR A 45 -6.13 -10.72 7.10
CA TYR A 45 -5.25 -11.72 6.47
C TYR A 45 -5.87 -12.52 5.31
N GLU A 46 -7.20 -12.66 5.30
CA GLU A 46 -7.97 -13.49 4.39
C GLU A 46 -8.52 -12.72 3.18
N ASN A 47 -8.85 -11.43 3.32
CA ASN A 47 -9.52 -10.68 2.26
C ASN A 47 -8.83 -9.36 1.93
N TYR A 48 -8.41 -8.59 2.94
CA TYR A 48 -7.87 -7.25 2.75
C TYR A 48 -6.60 -6.95 3.56
N SER A 49 -5.85 -5.96 3.09
CA SER A 49 -4.82 -5.28 3.87
C SER A 49 -4.81 -3.80 3.56
N LEU A 50 -4.80 -2.97 4.60
CA LEU A 50 -4.63 -1.52 4.54
C LEU A 50 -3.19 -1.20 4.94
N VAL A 51 -2.42 -0.67 3.99
CA VAL A 51 -1.01 -0.35 4.17
C VAL A 51 -0.81 1.16 4.06
N TYR A 52 0.00 1.71 4.95
CA TYR A 52 0.39 3.11 4.95
C TYR A 52 1.92 3.25 4.95
N SER A 53 2.42 4.25 4.23
CA SER A 53 3.82 4.64 4.20
C SER A 53 3.90 6.16 4.28
N CYS A 54 4.78 6.69 5.12
CA CYS A 54 4.98 8.12 5.25
C CYS A 54 6.45 8.42 5.52
N THR A 55 7.05 9.26 4.69
CA THR A 55 8.46 9.63 4.79
C THR A 55 8.60 11.14 4.95
N ASN A 56 9.33 11.57 5.98
CA ASN A 56 9.64 12.97 6.22
C ASN A 56 10.83 13.41 5.36
N ILE A 57 10.68 14.52 4.63
CA ILE A 57 11.73 15.10 3.79
C ILE A 57 12.32 16.33 4.47
N LEU A 58 13.53 16.18 5.02
CA LEU A 58 14.32 17.24 5.65
C LEU A 58 13.52 18.12 6.63
N TRP A 59 12.52 17.55 7.30
CA TRP A 59 11.60 18.24 8.23
C TRP A 59 10.73 19.34 7.61
N LEU A 60 10.74 19.51 6.29
CA LEU A 60 9.98 20.55 5.60
C LEU A 60 8.57 20.09 5.22
N PHE A 61 8.46 18.84 4.76
CA PHE A 61 7.20 18.23 4.39
C PHE A 61 7.31 16.70 4.51
N HIS A 62 6.18 16.00 4.38
CA HIS A 62 6.14 14.55 4.26
C HIS A 62 5.54 14.15 2.92
N ILE A 63 5.90 12.97 2.46
CA ILE A 63 5.26 12.29 1.35
C ILE A 63 4.68 11.00 1.92
N ASP A 64 3.40 10.79 1.68
CA ASP A 64 2.68 9.62 2.13
C ASP A 64 2.00 8.87 0.98
N TYR A 65 1.77 7.58 1.23
CA TYR A 65 1.08 6.67 0.35
C TYR A 65 0.21 5.74 1.18
N ALA A 66 -0.96 5.40 0.65
CA ALA A 66 -1.83 4.40 1.22
C ALA A 66 -2.28 3.43 0.14
N TRP A 67 -2.33 2.14 0.49
CA TRP A 67 -2.82 1.08 -0.39
C TRP A 67 -3.90 0.27 0.33
N ILE A 68 -5.02 0.07 -0.37
CA ILE A 68 -6.02 -0.94 -0.04
C ILE A 68 -5.75 -2.12 -0.96
N LEU A 69 -5.38 -3.25 -0.39
CA LEU A 69 -5.04 -4.48 -1.10
C LEU A 69 -6.14 -5.51 -0.88
N SER A 70 -6.48 -6.26 -1.93
CA SER A 70 -7.48 -7.34 -1.90
C SER A 70 -6.84 -8.67 -2.29
N ARG A 71 -7.37 -9.79 -1.77
CA ARG A 71 -7.06 -11.13 -2.30
C ARG A 71 -7.79 -11.46 -3.60
N ALA A 72 -8.90 -10.78 -3.88
CA ALA A 72 -9.67 -10.94 -5.10
C ALA A 72 -9.53 -9.69 -6.00
N PRO A 73 -9.75 -9.81 -7.33
CA PRO A 73 -9.69 -8.66 -8.24
C PRO A 73 -10.68 -7.54 -7.91
N ASP A 74 -11.78 -7.89 -7.24
CA ASP A 74 -12.81 -6.96 -6.77
C ASP A 74 -12.91 -6.98 -5.24
N MET A 75 -13.36 -5.86 -4.67
CA MET A 75 -13.62 -5.70 -3.23
C MET A 75 -14.95 -4.98 -3.05
N HIS A 76 -15.74 -5.41 -2.07
CA HIS A 76 -17.04 -4.79 -1.81
C HIS A 76 -16.86 -3.29 -1.48
N PRO A 77 -17.66 -2.39 -2.08
CA PRO A 77 -17.52 -0.95 -1.86
C PRO A 77 -17.59 -0.53 -0.40
N GLU A 78 -18.43 -1.20 0.40
CA GLU A 78 -18.54 -0.96 1.84
C GLU A 78 -17.23 -1.22 2.59
N THR A 79 -16.50 -2.29 2.23
CA THR A 79 -15.17 -2.56 2.79
C THR A 79 -14.19 -1.46 2.42
N VAL A 80 -14.21 -0.98 1.17
CA VAL A 80 -13.34 0.12 0.73
C VAL A 80 -13.65 1.41 1.51
N GLU A 81 -14.92 1.74 1.71
CA GLU A 81 -15.36 2.89 2.51
C GLU A 81 -14.94 2.77 3.97
N GLN A 82 -15.09 1.59 4.57
CA GLN A 82 -14.62 1.32 5.94
C GLN A 82 -13.11 1.55 6.06
N LEU A 83 -12.31 1.02 5.14
CA LEU A 83 -10.85 1.17 5.17
C LEU A 83 -10.41 2.61 4.94
N LYS A 84 -11.10 3.35 4.05
CA LYS A 84 -10.90 4.80 3.91
C LYS A 84 -11.27 5.55 5.18
N GLY A 85 -12.32 5.14 5.88
CA GLY A 85 -12.71 5.72 7.17
C GLY A 85 -11.62 5.57 8.24
N ILE A 86 -10.92 4.43 8.27
CA ILE A 86 -9.75 4.23 9.16
C ILE A 86 -8.67 5.27 8.85
N LEU A 87 -8.28 5.43 7.58
CA LEU A 87 -7.29 6.45 7.17
C LEU A 87 -7.71 7.87 7.57
N GLN A 88 -8.97 8.22 7.30
CA GLN A 88 -9.52 9.54 7.65
C GLN A 88 -9.54 9.80 9.16
N SER A 89 -9.79 8.77 9.97
CA SER A 89 -9.70 8.89 11.45
C SER A 89 -8.29 9.25 11.94
N HIS A 90 -7.27 8.91 11.14
CA HIS A 90 -5.88 9.29 11.34
C HIS A 90 -5.46 10.56 10.59
N LYS A 91 -6.43 11.32 10.04
CA LYS A 91 -6.22 12.56 9.26
C LYS A 91 -5.43 12.37 7.96
N ILE A 92 -5.50 11.18 7.38
CA ILE A 92 -4.92 10.89 6.05
C ILE A 92 -6.00 11.18 5.00
N ASP A 93 -5.65 12.00 4.02
CA ASP A 93 -6.54 12.38 2.92
C ASP A 93 -6.74 11.21 1.94
N THR A 94 -7.99 10.81 1.72
CA THR A 94 -8.36 9.70 0.83
C THR A 94 -8.98 10.17 -0.49
N GLU A 95 -9.16 11.47 -0.71
CA GLU A 95 -9.73 12.03 -1.94
C GLU A 95 -8.82 11.77 -3.15
N LYS A 96 -7.52 11.68 -2.92
CA LYS A 96 -6.51 11.41 -3.96
C LYS A 96 -6.33 9.92 -4.26
N MET A 97 -6.99 9.03 -3.53
CA MET A 97 -6.91 7.59 -3.80
C MET A 97 -7.66 7.26 -5.09
N MET A 98 -6.96 6.60 -6.01
CA MET A 98 -7.51 6.17 -7.29
C MET A 98 -7.73 4.65 -7.29
N PRO A 99 -8.89 4.15 -7.77
CA PRO A 99 -9.10 2.72 -7.94
C PRO A 99 -8.16 2.18 -9.03
N THR A 100 -7.54 1.02 -8.77
CA THR A 100 -6.77 0.29 -9.77
C THR A 100 -7.70 -0.51 -10.67
N ASP A 101 -7.52 -0.43 -11.99
CA ASP A 101 -8.26 -1.28 -12.93
C ASP A 101 -7.78 -2.73 -12.83
N GLN A 102 -8.67 -3.60 -12.36
CA GLN A 102 -8.46 -5.05 -12.23
C GLN A 102 -9.33 -5.86 -13.21
N LEU A 103 -10.11 -5.20 -14.08
CA LEU A 103 -10.99 -5.86 -15.05
C LEU A 103 -10.29 -6.08 -16.39
N ASN A 104 -9.40 -5.17 -16.78
CA ASN A 104 -8.66 -5.24 -18.05
C ASN A 104 -7.26 -5.86 -17.88
N CYS A 105 -7.19 -7.01 -17.21
CA CYS A 105 -5.94 -7.74 -16.95
C CYS A 105 -5.74 -8.90 -17.95
N PRO A 106 -4.50 -9.18 -18.40
CA PRO A 106 -4.20 -10.38 -19.19
C PRO A 106 -4.60 -11.67 -18.44
N PRO A 107 -5.10 -12.70 -19.14
CA PRO A 107 -5.51 -13.97 -18.54
C PRO A 107 -4.35 -14.82 -18.00
N GLU A 108 -3.11 -14.45 -18.31
CA GLU A 108 -1.89 -15.10 -17.85
C GLU A 108 -1.09 -14.11 -17.00
N MET A 109 -1.34 -14.13 -15.69
CA MET A 109 -0.43 -13.63 -14.64
C MET A 109 -0.24 -14.72 -13.61
#